data_AF-A0A9X2FC09-F1
#
_entry.id   AF-A0A9X2FC09-F1
#
_cell.length_a   1.000
_cell.length_b   1.000
_cell.length_c   1.000
_cell.angle_alpha   90.00
_cell.angle_beta   90.00
_cell.angle_gamma   90.00
#
_symmetry.space_group_name_H-M   'P 1'
#
loop_
_entity.id
_entity.type
_entity.pdbx_description
1 polymer ?
#
loop_
_entity_poly.entity_id
_entity_poly.type
_entity_poly.pdbx_seq_one_letter_code
_entity_poly.pdbx_strand_id
1 'polypeptide(L)'
;MYRPSIIVLLACLAASGCSTSSSVPDVGGASGVVTWSGNQAGQPGVDRGTVFHWGSLFVIWTDAPTGGGGSTSSNMQGGSCTGQLIGANGEVLKFTCKTSDGKSGTATIAGQSYDLQKGSLFLAVADDDGWQVKQLNRDLQEVPLNKQGLRKLAESDEEIQEFFGSAASGE
;
A
#
# COMPACT_ATOMS: atom_id res chain seq x y z
N MET A 1 64.48 -17.71 44.93
CA MET A 1 63.25 -16.90 45.12
C MET A 1 63.40 -15.62 44.31
N TYR A 2 62.31 -15.14 43.71
CA TYR A 2 62.14 -14.04 42.73
C TYR A 2 62.19 -14.39 41.22
N ARG A 3 60.97 -14.53 40.65
CA ARG A 3 60.60 -14.19 39.26
C ARG A 3 60.13 -12.71 39.27
N PRO A 4 60.13 -11.97 38.14
CA PRO A 4 58.93 -11.99 37.31
C PRO A 4 59.16 -11.92 35.80
N SER A 5 58.31 -12.67 35.07
CA SER A 5 58.02 -12.51 33.66
C SER A 5 57.13 -11.28 33.44
N ILE A 6 57.44 -10.45 32.45
CA ILE A 6 56.56 -9.38 31.98
C ILE A 6 55.94 -9.84 30.65
N ILE A 7 54.62 -10.06 30.68
CA ILE A 7 53.78 -10.31 29.51
C ILE A 7 53.18 -8.96 29.12
N VAL A 8 53.52 -8.46 27.93
CA VAL A 8 52.89 -7.26 27.35
C VAL A 8 51.74 -7.72 26.45
N LEU A 9 50.52 -7.55 26.93
CA LEU A 9 49.27 -7.71 26.18
C LEU A 9 49.02 -6.45 25.35
N LEU A 10 49.15 -6.56 24.03
CA LEU A 10 48.79 -5.50 23.09
C LEU A 10 47.35 -5.77 22.59
N ALA A 11 46.36 -5.16 23.24
CA ALA A 11 44.97 -5.22 22.85
C ALA A 11 44.71 -4.25 21.68
N CYS A 12 44.59 -4.78 20.46
CA CYS A 12 44.11 -4.02 19.32
C CYS A 12 42.61 -3.71 19.50
N LEU A 13 42.27 -2.43 19.69
CA LEU A 13 40.91 -1.93 19.57
C LEU A 13 40.44 -2.11 18.12
N ALA A 14 39.61 -3.13 17.88
CA ALA A 14 38.87 -3.25 16.64
C ALA A 14 37.73 -2.22 16.66
N ALA A 15 37.89 -1.13 15.91
CA ALA A 15 36.80 -0.24 15.56
C ALA A 15 35.82 -1.01 14.67
N SER A 16 34.71 -1.48 15.25
CA SER A 16 33.56 -1.99 14.50
C SER A 16 32.91 -0.82 13.77
N GLY A 17 33.37 -0.55 12.55
CA GLY A 17 32.68 0.36 11.64
C GLY A 17 31.26 -0.15 11.41
N CYS A 18 30.26 0.63 11.80
CA CYS A 18 28.88 0.41 11.41
C CYS A 18 28.82 0.48 9.88
N SER A 19 28.70 -0.66 9.21
CA SER A 19 28.21 -0.71 7.84
C SER A 19 26.77 -0.25 7.86
N THR A 20 26.53 1.03 7.55
CA THR A 20 25.22 1.53 7.16
C THR A 20 24.86 0.86 5.85
N SER A 21 24.18 -0.28 5.92
CA SER A 21 23.55 -0.91 4.77
C SER A 21 22.45 0.03 4.29
N SER A 22 22.75 0.84 3.28
CA SER A 22 21.77 1.66 2.57
C SER A 22 20.86 0.74 1.75
N SER A 23 19.93 0.06 2.40
CA SER A 23 18.94 -0.77 1.73
C SER A 23 17.87 0.10 1.08
N VAL A 24 17.47 -0.26 -0.15
CA VAL A 24 16.28 0.30 -0.82
C VAL A 24 15.08 0.17 0.14
N PRO A 25 14.20 1.18 0.22
CA PRO A 25 13.03 1.12 1.10
C PRO A 25 12.19 -0.13 0.87
N ASP A 26 11.90 -0.86 1.94
CA ASP A 26 10.98 -2.00 1.91
C ASP A 26 9.55 -1.48 2.03
N VAL A 27 8.76 -1.66 0.98
CA VAL A 27 7.35 -1.25 0.90
C VAL A 27 6.40 -2.39 1.28
N GLY A 28 6.93 -3.51 1.77
CA GLY A 28 6.14 -4.66 2.21
C GLY A 28 5.69 -5.56 1.05
N GLY A 29 6.59 -5.83 0.10
CA GLY A 29 6.38 -6.83 -0.95
C GLY A 29 6.26 -6.28 -2.37
N ALA A 30 5.67 -7.08 -3.26
CA ALA A 30 5.57 -6.77 -4.69
C ALA A 30 4.53 -5.68 -4.99
N SER A 31 4.65 -5.08 -6.17
CA SER A 31 3.68 -4.11 -6.70
C SER A 31 2.89 -4.72 -7.83
N GLY A 32 1.65 -4.29 -8.02
CA GLY A 32 0.82 -4.83 -9.07
C GLY A 32 -0.58 -4.25 -9.13
N VAL A 33 -1.35 -4.81 -10.06
CA VAL A 33 -2.79 -4.58 -10.18
C VAL A 33 -3.50 -5.92 -10.13
N VAL A 34 -4.55 -5.99 -9.33
CA VAL A 34 -5.43 -7.16 -9.21
C VAL A 34 -6.83 -6.72 -9.58
N THR A 35 -7.40 -7.31 -10.62
CA THR A 35 -8.78 -7.08 -11.04
C THR A 35 -9.58 -8.37 -10.91
N TRP A 36 -10.82 -8.27 -10.47
CA TRP A 36 -11.75 -9.38 -10.49
C TRP A 36 -13.16 -8.94 -10.85
N SER A 37 -13.84 -9.83 -11.54
CA SER A 37 -15.24 -9.69 -11.92
C SER A 37 -16.01 -10.90 -11.39
N GLY A 38 -16.95 -10.64 -10.50
CA GLY A 38 -17.89 -11.63 -9.98
C GLY A 38 -19.26 -11.50 -10.65
N ASN A 39 -20.31 -11.89 -9.94
CA ASN A 39 -21.68 -11.73 -10.41
C ASN A 39 -22.03 -10.23 -10.51
N GLN A 40 -22.71 -9.82 -11.58
CA GLN A 40 -23.19 -8.45 -11.77
C GLN A 40 -24.20 -8.01 -10.71
N ALA A 41 -24.90 -8.97 -10.08
CA ALA A 41 -25.79 -8.73 -8.94
C ALA A 41 -25.08 -8.77 -7.57
N GLY A 42 -23.76 -8.98 -7.54
CA GLY A 42 -22.97 -8.96 -6.30
C GLY A 42 -22.62 -7.54 -5.85
N GLN A 43 -22.11 -7.42 -4.62
CA GLN A 43 -21.77 -6.11 -4.05
C GLN A 43 -20.55 -5.50 -4.78
N PRO A 44 -20.64 -4.26 -5.31
CA PRO A 44 -19.49 -3.55 -5.88
C PRO A 44 -18.35 -3.43 -4.86
N GLY A 45 -17.11 -3.41 -5.32
CA GLY A 45 -15.93 -3.44 -4.43
C GLY A 45 -15.65 -4.81 -3.80
N VAL A 46 -16.66 -5.64 -3.53
CA VAL A 46 -16.50 -6.96 -2.89
C VAL A 46 -16.49 -8.08 -3.93
N ASP A 47 -17.57 -8.23 -4.69
CA ASP A 47 -17.70 -9.26 -5.73
C ASP A 47 -17.03 -8.89 -7.05
N ARG A 48 -16.82 -7.59 -7.28
CA ARG A 48 -16.08 -7.05 -8.42
C ARG A 48 -15.26 -5.84 -7.99
N GLY A 49 -14.08 -5.67 -8.55
CA GLY A 49 -13.23 -4.54 -8.20
C GLY A 49 -11.86 -4.60 -8.84
N THR A 50 -11.13 -3.51 -8.68
CA THR A 50 -9.73 -3.40 -9.09
C THR A 50 -8.91 -2.78 -7.97
N VAL A 51 -7.76 -3.38 -7.69
CA VAL A 51 -6.80 -2.91 -6.69
C VAL A 51 -5.47 -2.66 -7.35
N PHE A 52 -4.92 -1.46 -7.17
CA PHE A 52 -3.48 -1.22 -7.36
C PHE A 52 -2.79 -1.29 -6.00
N HIS A 53 -1.63 -1.92 -5.93
CA HIS A 53 -0.82 -1.96 -4.72
C HIS A 53 0.66 -1.72 -5.02
N TRP A 54 1.31 -0.98 -4.13
CA TRP A 54 2.76 -0.83 -4.04
C TRP A 54 3.23 -1.42 -2.71
N GLY A 55 3.48 -2.74 -2.74
CA GLY A 55 3.59 -3.53 -1.52
C GLY A 55 2.36 -3.38 -0.63
N SER A 56 2.55 -3.41 0.68
CA SER A 56 1.52 -3.11 1.68
C SER A 56 1.50 -1.65 2.15
N LEU A 57 2.47 -0.84 1.70
CA LEU A 57 2.59 0.58 2.04
C LEU A 57 1.47 1.44 1.43
N PHE A 58 1.02 1.10 0.23
CA PHE A 58 -0.02 1.85 -0.48
C PHE A 58 -0.89 0.92 -1.32
N VAL A 59 -2.18 0.84 -0.99
CA VAL A 59 -3.17 0.01 -1.67
C VAL A 59 -4.41 0.86 -1.95
N ILE A 60 -4.81 0.93 -3.21
CA ILE A 60 -6.02 1.65 -3.63
C ILE A 60 -6.99 0.70 -4.31
N TRP A 61 -8.24 0.68 -3.84
CA TRP A 61 -9.28 -0.28 -4.18
C TRP A 61 -10.51 0.44 -4.73
N THR A 62 -10.89 0.11 -5.97
CA THR A 62 -12.12 0.60 -6.60
C THR A 62 -13.14 -0.52 -6.84
N ASP A 63 -14.39 -0.12 -7.01
CA ASP A 63 -15.55 -0.98 -7.23
C ASP A 63 -15.72 -1.47 -8.68
N ALA A 64 -14.87 -0.99 -9.60
CA ALA A 64 -14.96 -1.30 -11.01
C ALA A 64 -14.21 -2.59 -11.38
N PRO A 65 -14.81 -3.48 -12.19
CA PRO A 65 -14.14 -4.65 -12.73
C PRO A 65 -13.20 -4.33 -13.91
N THR A 66 -12.97 -3.05 -14.23
CA THR A 66 -12.28 -2.64 -15.45
C THR A 66 -11.07 -1.78 -15.17
N GLY A 67 -9.90 -2.31 -15.52
CA GLY A 67 -8.75 -1.54 -15.95
C GLY A 67 -8.05 -0.70 -14.89
N GLY A 68 -7.01 -0.02 -15.34
CA GLY A 68 -6.10 0.71 -14.47
C GLY A 68 -4.71 0.08 -14.46
N GLY A 69 -3.78 0.82 -13.90
CA GLY A 69 -2.36 0.54 -14.01
C GLY A 69 -1.57 1.58 -13.26
N GLY A 70 -0.36 1.20 -12.87
CA GLY A 70 0.57 2.12 -12.29
C GLY A 70 2.00 1.65 -12.48
N SER A 71 2.91 2.57 -12.24
CA SER A 71 4.33 2.34 -12.24
C SER A 71 4.88 2.69 -10.87
N THR A 72 5.85 1.90 -10.43
CA THR A 72 6.56 2.11 -9.16
C THR A 72 8.06 2.23 -9.44
N SER A 73 8.75 3.05 -8.65
CA SER A 73 10.20 3.17 -8.67
C SER A 73 10.73 3.24 -7.25
N SER A 74 11.86 2.59 -6.99
CA SER A 74 12.53 2.63 -5.68
C SER A 74 14.04 2.68 -5.86
N ASN A 75 14.71 3.52 -5.06
CA ASN A 75 16.16 3.66 -4.98
C ASN A 75 16.57 4.00 -3.54
N MET A 76 17.85 4.31 -3.32
CA MET A 76 18.36 4.64 -1.98
C MET A 76 17.82 5.96 -1.40
N GLN A 77 17.26 6.86 -2.21
CA GLN A 77 16.66 8.12 -1.75
C GLN A 77 15.18 7.99 -1.40
N GLY A 78 14.55 6.84 -1.70
CA GLY A 78 13.12 6.66 -1.52
C GLY A 78 12.50 5.87 -2.66
N GLY A 79 11.17 5.88 -2.69
CA GLY A 79 10.41 5.38 -3.81
C GLY A 79 9.22 6.26 -4.15
N SER A 80 8.61 5.96 -5.30
CA SER A 80 7.38 6.61 -5.73
C SER A 80 6.51 5.68 -6.55
N CYS A 81 5.21 5.96 -6.56
CA CYS A 81 4.25 5.37 -7.48
C CYS A 81 3.45 6.44 -8.22
N THR A 82 2.98 6.10 -9.41
CA THR A 82 2.01 6.90 -10.17
C THR A 82 1.12 5.96 -10.97
N GLY A 83 -0.15 6.30 -11.12
CA GLY A 83 -1.07 5.47 -11.87
C GLY A 83 -2.48 6.01 -11.92
N GLN A 84 -3.36 5.17 -12.45
CA GLN A 84 -4.78 5.43 -12.51
C GLN A 84 -5.59 4.14 -12.40
N LEU A 85 -6.77 4.24 -11.78
CA LEU A 85 -7.83 3.22 -11.83
C LEU A 85 -9.06 3.80 -12.52
N ILE A 86 -9.98 2.94 -12.92
CA ILE A 86 -11.27 3.36 -13.49
C ILE A 86 -12.37 3.01 -12.48
N GLY A 87 -13.37 3.88 -12.33
CA GLY A 87 -14.56 3.69 -11.50
C GLY A 87 -15.68 2.96 -12.24
N ALA A 88 -16.71 2.50 -11.53
CA ALA A 88 -17.83 1.80 -12.17
C ALA A 88 -18.60 2.67 -13.17
N ASN A 89 -18.62 3.99 -12.97
CA ASN A 89 -19.19 4.99 -13.89
C ASN A 89 -18.28 5.32 -15.09
N GLY A 90 -17.08 4.72 -15.17
CA GLY A 90 -16.10 4.96 -16.23
C GLY A 90 -15.15 6.15 -15.96
N GLU A 91 -15.31 6.87 -14.86
CA GLU A 91 -14.40 7.95 -14.50
C GLU A 91 -13.01 7.44 -14.13
N VAL A 92 -12.00 8.31 -14.27
CA VAL A 92 -10.59 7.95 -14.05
C VAL A 92 -10.11 8.50 -12.71
N LEU A 93 -9.74 7.61 -11.80
CA LEU A 93 -9.07 7.94 -10.55
C LEU A 93 -7.56 8.03 -10.77
N LYS A 94 -6.99 9.22 -10.73
CA LYS A 94 -5.53 9.40 -10.75
C LYS A 94 -4.95 9.35 -9.35
N PHE A 95 -3.78 8.74 -9.22
CA PHE A 95 -3.04 8.72 -7.97
C PHE A 95 -1.52 8.84 -8.17
N THR A 96 -0.86 9.38 -7.16
CA THR A 96 0.60 9.35 -7.01
C THR A 96 0.96 9.08 -5.55
N CYS A 97 2.13 8.52 -5.29
CA CYS A 97 2.61 8.35 -3.92
C CYS A 97 4.13 8.43 -3.84
N LYS A 98 4.65 8.78 -2.66
CA LYS A 98 6.10 8.89 -2.40
C LYS A 98 6.41 8.46 -0.97
N THR A 99 7.54 7.80 -0.78
CA THR A 99 8.13 7.51 0.54
C THR A 99 9.64 7.68 0.50
N SER A 100 10.26 8.04 1.61
CA SER A 100 11.72 8.01 1.79
C SER A 100 12.22 6.76 2.50
N ASP A 101 11.34 6.04 3.21
CA ASP A 101 11.72 5.02 4.20
C ASP A 101 10.95 3.69 4.08
N GLY A 102 9.96 3.60 3.18
CA GLY A 102 9.14 2.40 2.98
C GLY A 102 8.00 2.26 3.98
N LYS A 103 7.84 3.23 4.89
CA LYS A 103 6.92 3.16 6.04
C LYS A 103 6.00 4.36 6.13
N SER A 104 6.51 5.54 5.77
CA SER A 104 5.84 6.81 5.84
C SER A 104 5.87 7.50 4.49
N GLY A 105 4.99 8.47 4.26
CA GLY A 105 4.97 9.16 2.99
C GLY A 105 3.68 9.88 2.72
N THR A 106 3.56 10.35 1.49
CA THR A 106 2.38 11.07 1.03
C THR A 106 1.83 10.39 -0.21
N ALA A 107 0.53 10.17 -0.24
CA ALA A 107 -0.21 9.84 -1.44
C ALA A 107 -1.06 11.05 -1.86
N THR A 108 -1.23 11.24 -3.17
CA THR A 108 -2.25 12.14 -3.72
C THR A 108 -3.22 11.30 -4.53
N ILE A 109 -4.50 11.30 -4.16
CA ILE A 109 -5.56 10.53 -4.80
C ILE A 109 -6.70 11.50 -5.13
N ALA A 110 -7.20 11.50 -6.37
CA ALA A 110 -8.21 12.47 -6.81
C ALA A 110 -7.85 13.94 -6.50
N GLY A 111 -6.55 14.26 -6.51
CA GLY A 111 -6.04 15.61 -6.19
C GLY A 111 -5.94 15.93 -4.69
N GLN A 112 -6.41 15.06 -3.80
CA GLN A 112 -6.31 15.22 -2.35
C GLN A 112 -5.08 14.52 -1.79
N SER A 113 -4.41 15.13 -0.81
CA SER A 113 -3.20 14.58 -0.18
C SER A 113 -3.52 13.80 1.10
N TYR A 114 -2.90 12.63 1.24
CA TYR A 114 -3.04 11.70 2.36
C TYR A 114 -1.68 11.34 2.94
N ASP A 115 -1.66 11.18 4.26
CA ASP A 115 -0.48 10.73 5.01
C ASP A 115 -0.52 9.21 5.16
N LEU A 116 0.46 8.51 4.59
CA LEU A 116 0.51 7.04 4.61
C LEU A 116 0.68 6.46 6.01
N GLN A 117 1.14 7.25 7.00
CA GLN A 117 1.19 6.78 8.39
C GLN A 117 -0.20 6.63 9.02
N LYS A 118 -1.24 7.27 8.46
CA LYS A 118 -2.61 7.16 8.97
C LYS A 118 -3.34 5.92 8.44
N GLY A 119 -2.75 5.21 7.49
CA GLY A 119 -3.32 4.00 6.90
C GLY A 119 -2.84 3.80 5.46
N SER A 120 -2.69 2.55 5.05
CA SER A 120 -2.20 2.18 3.73
C SER A 120 -3.31 1.79 2.75
N LEU A 121 -4.54 1.54 3.23
CA LEU A 121 -5.67 1.14 2.41
C LEU A 121 -6.55 2.34 2.07
N PHE A 122 -6.81 2.54 0.78
CA PHE A 122 -7.68 3.58 0.26
C PHE A 122 -8.81 2.93 -0.52
N LEU A 123 -10.04 3.11 -0.04
CA LEU A 123 -11.24 2.72 -0.79
C LEU A 123 -11.68 3.91 -1.61
N ALA A 124 -12.06 3.68 -2.86
CA ALA A 124 -12.50 4.75 -3.75
C ALA A 124 -13.68 4.32 -4.61
N VAL A 125 -14.72 5.16 -4.64
CA VAL A 125 -15.88 5.03 -5.53
C VAL A 125 -16.12 6.37 -6.20
N ALA A 126 -16.58 6.31 -7.44
CA ALA A 126 -16.99 7.49 -8.19
C ALA A 126 -18.51 7.68 -8.06
N ASP A 127 -18.94 8.91 -7.80
CA ASP A 127 -20.33 9.36 -7.73
C ASP A 127 -20.56 10.56 -8.66
N ASP A 128 -21.73 11.21 -8.58
CA ASP A 128 -22.07 12.37 -9.42
C ASP A 128 -21.24 13.63 -9.10
N ASP A 129 -20.64 13.71 -7.91
CA ASP A 129 -19.81 14.82 -7.45
C ASP A 129 -18.30 14.54 -7.61
N GLY A 130 -17.95 13.37 -8.14
CA GLY A 130 -16.59 12.93 -8.44
C GLY A 130 -16.15 11.74 -7.58
N TRP A 131 -14.94 11.79 -7.03
CA TRP A 131 -14.37 10.65 -6.30
C TRP A 131 -14.55 10.79 -4.79
N GLN A 132 -15.26 9.83 -4.19
CA GLN A 132 -15.23 9.60 -2.75
C GLN A 132 -14.07 8.66 -2.42
N VAL A 133 -13.20 9.09 -1.50
CA VAL A 133 -12.03 8.31 -1.09
C VAL A 133 -12.00 8.22 0.44
N LYS A 134 -11.95 6.99 0.97
CA LYS A 134 -11.82 6.70 2.40
C LYS A 134 -10.48 6.02 2.68
N GLN A 135 -9.66 6.63 3.54
CA GLN A 135 -8.42 6.04 4.03
C GLN A 135 -8.73 5.18 5.28
N LEU A 136 -8.30 3.93 5.26
CA LEU A 136 -8.43 2.99 6.36
C LEU A 136 -7.05 2.62 6.91
N ASN A 137 -6.95 2.57 8.24
CA ASN A 137 -5.79 2.03 8.92
C ASN A 137 -5.96 0.52 9.06
N ARG A 138 -5.27 -0.25 8.21
CA ARG A 138 -5.27 -1.72 8.22
C ARG A 138 -3.85 -2.23 8.07
N ASP A 139 -3.52 -3.29 8.81
CA ASP A 139 -2.31 -4.03 8.57
C ASP A 139 -2.52 -4.95 7.36
N LEU A 140 -1.82 -4.64 6.27
CA LEU A 140 -1.89 -5.40 5.02
C LEU A 140 -0.68 -6.33 4.84
N GLN A 141 0.23 -6.43 5.81
CA GLN A 141 1.40 -7.32 5.70
C GLN A 141 1.01 -8.80 5.68
N GLU A 142 -0.04 -9.16 6.42
CA GLU A 142 -0.54 -10.54 6.49
C GLU A 142 -1.68 -10.81 5.50
N VAL A 143 -2.16 -9.78 4.78
CA VAL A 143 -3.23 -9.92 3.81
C VAL A 143 -2.62 -10.30 2.45
N PRO A 144 -2.97 -11.47 1.88
CA PRO A 144 -2.57 -11.77 0.52
C PRO A 144 -3.23 -10.79 -0.44
N LEU A 145 -2.45 -9.91 -1.06
CA LEU A 145 -2.92 -8.93 -2.06
C LEU A 145 -3.19 -9.61 -3.42
N ASN A 146 -4.03 -10.64 -3.39
CA ASN A 146 -4.57 -11.35 -4.55
C ASN A 146 -6.09 -11.41 -4.42
N LYS A 147 -6.78 -11.85 -5.47
CA LYS A 147 -8.25 -11.89 -5.51
C LYS A 147 -8.88 -12.56 -4.27
N GLN A 148 -8.34 -13.69 -3.83
CA GLN A 148 -8.92 -14.44 -2.71
C GLN A 148 -8.68 -13.75 -1.37
N GLY A 149 -7.49 -13.22 -1.13
CA GLY A 149 -7.17 -12.52 0.11
C GLY A 149 -7.91 -11.19 0.24
N LEU A 150 -7.98 -10.41 -0.85
CA LEU A 150 -8.77 -9.18 -0.90
C LEU A 150 -10.25 -9.46 -0.67
N ARG A 151 -10.84 -10.45 -1.35
CA ARG A 151 -12.24 -10.84 -1.13
C ARG A 151 -12.51 -11.19 0.34
N LYS A 152 -11.65 -12.02 0.96
CA LYS A 152 -11.78 -12.36 2.38
C LYS A 152 -11.70 -11.13 3.28
N LEU A 153 -10.78 -10.21 3.00
CA LEU A 153 -10.66 -8.96 3.74
C LEU A 153 -11.99 -8.17 3.68
N ALA A 154 -12.53 -7.94 2.47
CA ALA A 154 -13.81 -7.25 2.30
C ALA A 154 -15.00 -7.98 2.96
N GLU A 155 -15.02 -9.32 2.96
CA GLU A 155 -16.07 -10.10 3.62
C GLU A 155 -16.00 -9.99 5.16
N SER A 156 -14.82 -9.74 5.72
CA SER A 156 -14.60 -9.66 7.18
C SER A 156 -14.57 -8.24 7.76
N ASP A 157 -14.45 -7.21 6.92
CA ASP A 157 -14.23 -5.83 7.34
C ASP A 157 -15.48 -4.98 7.14
N GLU A 158 -16.14 -4.63 8.25
CA GLU A 158 -17.40 -3.87 8.25
C GLU A 158 -17.25 -2.51 7.58
N GLU A 159 -16.12 -1.82 7.74
CA GLU A 159 -15.93 -0.49 7.13
C GLU A 159 -15.79 -0.58 5.60
N ILE A 160 -15.22 -1.67 5.09
CA ILE A 160 -15.14 -1.93 3.64
C ILE A 160 -16.54 -2.23 3.11
N GLN A 161 -17.30 -3.06 3.80
CA GLN A 161 -18.68 -3.38 3.40
C GLN A 161 -19.58 -2.16 3.43
N GLU A 162 -19.49 -1.34 4.48
CA GLU A 162 -20.30 -0.14 4.63
C GLU A 162 -19.97 0.88 3.52
N PHE A 163 -18.68 1.11 3.24
CA PHE A 163 -18.25 2.07 2.24
C PHE A 163 -18.79 1.69 0.84
N PHE A 164 -18.61 0.45 0.41
CA PHE A 164 -19.09 0.01 -0.90
C PHE A 164 -20.60 -0.29 -0.95
N GLY A 165 -21.21 -0.66 0.19
CA GLY A 165 -22.65 -0.90 0.29
C GLY A 165 -23.48 0.39 0.26
N SER A 166 -22.98 1.45 0.91
CA SER A 166 -23.61 2.77 0.89
C SER A 166 -23.56 3.39 -0.50
N ALA A 167 -22.43 3.24 -1.20
CA ALA A 167 -22.28 3.76 -2.56
C ALA A 167 -23.21 3.05 -3.58
N ALA A 168 -23.60 1.80 -3.33
CA ALA A 168 -24.54 1.06 -4.19
C ALA A 168 -26.01 1.47 -3.99
N SER A 169 -26.33 2.23 -2.94
CA SER A 169 -27.71 2.57 -2.54
C SER A 169 -28.09 4.03 -2.85
N GLY A 170 -27.23 4.78 -3.54
CA GLY A 170 -27.52 6.14 -4.02
C GLY A 170 -28.47 6.12 -5.22
N GLU A 171 -29.76 5.87 -4.94
CA GLU A 171 -30.91 6.21 -5.79
C GLU A 171 -31.63 7.47 -5.27
#